data_AF-A0A1T3NLM8-F1
#
_entry.id   AF-A0A1T3NLM8-F1
#
_cell.length_a   1.000
_cell.length_b   1.000
_cell.length_c   1.000
_cell.angle_alpha   90.00
_cell.angle_beta   90.00
_cell.angle_gamma   90.00
#
_symmetry.space_group_name_H-M   'P 1'
#
loop_
_entity.id
_entity.type
_entity.pdbx_description
1 polymer ?
#
loop_
_entity_poly.entity_id
_entity_poly.type
_entity_poly.pdbx_seq_one_letter_code
_entity_poly.pdbx_strand_id
1 'polypeptide(L)'
;MDAALLAMDPADLVRFHREFLDAVVELPDDPFTPYLPDSEDGAEDVAHWVVSRGRAYYRSLWAKPETFPAWRPGLPGVHVGQIASVHHDLTGESLDWDWED
;
A
#
# COMPACT_ATOMS: atom_id res chain seq x y z
N MET A 1 9.66 -12.29 3.57
CA MET A 1 8.60 -12.57 2.58
C MET A 1 7.34 -12.86 3.37
N ASP A 2 6.26 -12.12 3.10
CA ASP A 2 5.04 -12.19 3.90
C ASP A 2 4.28 -13.49 3.63
N ALA A 3 4.09 -14.31 4.67
CA ALA A 3 3.46 -15.62 4.54
C ALA A 3 2.01 -15.54 4.07
N ALA A 4 1.32 -14.40 4.30
CA ALA A 4 -0.03 -14.19 3.82
C ALA A 4 -0.07 -14.03 2.30
N LEU A 5 0.87 -13.26 1.72
CA LEU A 5 0.95 -13.07 0.26
C LEU A 5 1.25 -14.38 -0.46
N LEU A 6 2.16 -15.20 0.09
CA LEU A 6 2.54 -16.48 -0.50
C LEU A 6 1.42 -17.53 -0.49
N ALA A 7 0.43 -17.37 0.38
CA ALA A 7 -0.72 -18.27 0.48
C ALA A 7 -1.89 -17.86 -0.41
N MET A 8 -1.82 -16.71 -1.09
CA MET A 8 -2.86 -16.24 -2.00
C MET A 8 -2.73 -16.94 -3.35
N ASP A 9 -3.86 -17.25 -3.97
CA ASP A 9 -3.89 -17.63 -5.38
C ASP A 9 -3.39 -16.47 -6.25
N PRO A 10 -2.64 -16.72 -7.34
CA PRO A 10 -2.09 -15.65 -8.17
C PRO A 10 -3.13 -14.64 -8.68
N ALA A 11 -4.32 -15.11 -9.04
CA ALA A 11 -5.42 -14.24 -9.46
C ALA A 11 -5.91 -13.31 -8.35
N ASP A 12 -5.96 -13.80 -7.10
CA ASP A 12 -6.31 -12.98 -5.94
C ASP A 12 -5.18 -11.99 -5.61
N LEU A 13 -3.93 -12.38 -5.83
CA LEU A 13 -2.76 -11.51 -5.64
C LEU A 13 -2.74 -10.36 -6.66
N VAL A 14 -3.15 -10.60 -7.91
CA VAL A 14 -3.35 -9.54 -8.92
C VAL A 14 -4.44 -8.57 -8.49
N ARG A 15 -5.60 -9.07 -8.05
CA ARG A 15 -6.68 -8.20 -7.54
C ARG A 15 -6.22 -7.40 -6.33
N PHE A 16 -5.54 -8.06 -5.38
CA PHE A 16 -5.01 -7.42 -4.20
C PHE A 16 -4.00 -6.32 -4.56
N HIS A 17 -3.09 -6.58 -5.50
CA HIS A 17 -2.13 -5.58 -5.97
C HIS A 17 -2.81 -4.32 -6.50
N ARG A 18 -3.85 -4.46 -7.34
CA ARG A 18 -4.61 -3.33 -7.88
C ARG A 18 -5.32 -2.53 -6.79
N GLU A 19 -6.08 -3.21 -5.92
CA GLU A 19 -6.78 -2.56 -4.81
C GLU A 19 -5.81 -1.88 -3.84
N PHE A 20 -4.63 -2.47 -3.63
CA PHE A 20 -3.59 -1.91 -2.78
C PHE A 20 -2.97 -0.65 -3.41
N LEU A 21 -2.65 -0.70 -4.71
CA LEU A 21 -2.12 0.44 -5.45
C LEU A 21 -3.09 1.62 -5.42
N ASP A 22 -4.36 1.39 -5.77
CA ASP A 22 -5.40 2.42 -5.74
C ASP A 22 -5.47 3.10 -4.36
N ALA A 23 -5.49 2.30 -3.29
CA ALA A 23 -5.58 2.82 -1.93
C ALA A 23 -4.32 3.59 -1.47
N VAL A 24 -3.13 3.20 -1.94
CA VAL A 24 -1.88 3.92 -1.66
C VAL A 24 -1.86 5.26 -2.37
N VAL A 25 -2.35 5.32 -3.61
CA VAL A 25 -2.38 6.53 -4.44
C VAL A 25 -3.36 7.58 -3.91
N GLU A 26 -4.48 7.17 -3.32
CA GLU A 26 -5.47 8.11 -2.76
C GLU A 26 -5.00 8.76 -1.44
N LEU A 27 -4.07 8.15 -0.71
CA LEU A 27 -3.62 8.63 0.61
C LEU A 27 -2.80 9.92 0.58
N PRO A 28 -1.94 10.18 -0.43
CA PRO A 28 -1.25 11.45 -0.63
C PRO A 28 -2.15 12.70 -0.78
N ASP A 29 -3.43 12.52 -1.09
CA ASP A 29 -4.36 13.61 -1.38
C ASP A 29 -5.14 14.10 -0.14
N ASP A 30 -5.95 15.14 -0.33
CA ASP A 30 -6.91 15.62 0.68
C ASP A 30 -7.87 14.47 1.07
N PRO A 31 -8.13 14.26 2.38
CA PRO A 31 -7.87 15.16 3.51
C PRO A 31 -6.56 14.87 4.27
N PHE A 32 -5.68 14.02 3.74
CA PHE A 32 -4.53 13.51 4.48
C PHE A 32 -3.24 14.31 4.28
N THR A 33 -3.17 15.12 3.21
CA THR A 33 -2.03 16.02 2.91
C THR A 33 -1.47 16.76 4.13
N PRO A 34 -2.28 17.31 5.07
CA PRO A 34 -1.76 17.99 6.26
C PRO A 34 -1.04 17.10 7.28
N TYR A 35 -1.21 15.77 7.20
CA TYR A 35 -0.66 14.79 8.15
C TYR A 35 0.50 13.98 7.58
N LEU A 36 0.79 14.13 6.29
CA LEU A 36 1.89 13.45 5.63
C LEU A 36 3.23 14.13 5.96
N PRO A 37 4.34 13.37 5.98
CA PRO A 37 5.66 13.95 6.08
C PRO A 37 5.99 14.76 4.81
N ASP A 38 6.84 15.77 4.96
CA ASP A 38 7.29 16.69 3.89
C ASP A 38 8.35 16.05 2.94
N SER A 39 8.27 14.74 2.76
CA SER A 39 9.20 13.93 1.98
C SER A 39 8.40 12.91 1.18
N GLU A 40 8.68 12.83 -0.12
CA GLU A 40 8.04 11.88 -1.05
C GLU A 40 8.16 10.44 -0.55
N ASP A 41 9.38 9.98 -0.28
CA ASP A 41 9.66 8.66 0.31
C ASP A 41 8.89 8.44 1.62
N GLY A 42 8.82 9.47 2.47
CA GLY A 42 8.11 9.39 3.75
C GLY A 42 6.59 9.26 3.57
N ALA A 43 6.02 9.98 2.60
CA ALA A 43 4.60 9.95 2.28
C ALA A 43 4.21 8.61 1.66
N GLU A 44 5.06 8.09 0.78
CA GLU A 44 4.92 6.76 0.20
C GLU A 44 5.00 5.67 1.29
N ASP A 45 6.00 5.72 2.18
CA ASP A 45 6.19 4.75 3.26
C ASP A 45 4.96 4.68 4.19
N VAL A 46 4.44 5.84 4.60
CA VAL A 46 3.28 5.87 5.49
C VAL A 46 2.01 5.42 4.78
N ALA A 47 1.85 5.71 3.49
CA ALA A 47 0.70 5.24 2.72
C ALA A 47 0.69 3.71 2.61
N HIS A 48 1.81 3.11 2.21
CA HIS A 48 2.00 1.66 2.20
C HIS A 48 1.74 1.02 3.56
N TRP A 49 2.29 1.62 4.62
CA TRP A 49 2.04 1.17 5.98
C TRP A 49 0.54 1.17 6.33
N VAL A 50 -0.14 2.30 6.11
CA VAL A 50 -1.57 2.45 6.41
C VAL A 50 -2.41 1.41 5.67
N VAL A 51 -2.20 1.24 4.36
CA VAL A 51 -2.98 0.29 3.55
C VAL A 51 -2.70 -1.15 3.98
N SER A 52 -1.45 -1.49 4.32
CA SER A 52 -1.07 -2.83 4.79
C SER A 52 -1.76 -3.25 6.10
N ARG A 53 -2.27 -2.30 6.89
CA ARG A 53 -3.06 -2.57 8.11
C ARG A 53 -4.48 -3.03 7.80
N GLY A 54 -4.89 -2.98 6.54
CA GLY A 54 -6.15 -3.49 6.03
C GLY A 54 -7.29 -2.47 6.02
N ARG A 55 -8.35 -2.84 5.29
CA ARG A 55 -9.49 -1.97 4.95
C ARG A 55 -10.17 -1.30 6.15
N ALA A 56 -10.27 -1.98 7.29
CA ALA A 56 -10.93 -1.43 8.47
C ALA A 56 -10.14 -0.26 9.07
N TYR A 57 -8.81 -0.39 9.14
CA TYR A 57 -7.93 0.69 9.61
C TYR A 57 -7.94 1.86 8.64
N TYR A 58 -7.77 1.58 7.34
CA TYR A 58 -7.86 2.58 6.28
C TYR A 58 -9.16 3.40 6.36
N ARG A 59 -10.32 2.74 6.47
CA ARG A 59 -11.63 3.43 6.62
C ARG A 59 -11.76 4.25 7.90
N SER A 60 -11.11 3.84 8.99
CA SER A 60 -11.14 4.62 10.23
C SER A 60 -10.44 5.97 10.08
N LEU A 61 -9.39 6.04 9.26
CA LEU A 61 -8.70 7.29 8.94
C LEU A 61 -9.55 8.20 8.06
N TRP A 62 -10.24 7.67 7.05
CA TRP A 62 -11.19 8.46 6.26
C TRP A 62 -12.33 9.06 7.10
N ALA A 63 -12.78 8.34 8.12
CA ALA A 63 -13.80 8.85 9.03
C ALA A 63 -13.28 9.96 9.98
N LYS A 64 -11.97 9.96 10.26
CA LYS A 64 -11.28 10.88 11.18
C LYS A 64 -9.84 11.15 10.73
N PRO A 65 -9.61 11.97 9.70
CA PRO A 65 -8.27 12.20 9.15
C PRO A 65 -7.26 12.69 10.20
N GLU A 66 -7.72 13.42 11.22
CA GLU A 66 -6.91 13.90 12.33
C GLU A 66 -6.29 12.79 13.21
N THR A 67 -6.70 11.53 13.02
CA THR A 67 -6.13 10.36 13.69
C THR A 67 -5.02 9.68 12.89
N PHE A 68 -4.56 10.32 11.80
CA PHE A 68 -3.47 9.82 10.96
C PHE A 68 -2.22 9.47 11.79
N PRO A 69 -1.54 8.36 11.51
CA PRO A 69 -0.32 7.99 12.20
C PRO A 69 0.78 9.04 12.02
N ALA A 70 1.48 9.37 13.10
CA ALA A 70 2.73 10.13 12.97
C ALA A 70 3.77 9.27 12.23
N TRP A 71 4.33 9.79 11.15
CA TRP A 71 5.40 9.13 10.40
C TRP A 71 6.61 8.85 11.28
N ARG A 72 7.25 7.70 11.04
CA ARG A 72 8.54 7.31 11.61
C ARG A 72 9.34 6.57 10.55
N PRO A 73 10.67 6.72 10.49
CA PRO A 73 11.49 5.92 9.59
C PRO A 73 11.33 4.42 9.86
N GLY A 74 11.27 3.61 8.79
CA GLY A 74 11.25 2.15 8.89
C GLY A 74 9.92 1.57 9.39
N LEU A 75 8.79 2.12 8.95
CA LEU A 75 7.49 1.54 9.24
C LEU A 75 7.38 0.12 8.65
N PRO A 76 6.91 -0.87 9.43
CA PRO A 76 6.78 -2.23 8.93
C PRO A 76 5.50 -2.37 8.09
N GLY A 77 5.61 -2.70 6.81
CA GLY A 77 4.44 -2.83 5.93
C GLY A 77 4.70 -3.68 4.70
N VAL A 78 3.61 -3.94 3.97
CA VAL A 78 3.68 -4.51 2.62
C VAL A 78 3.88 -3.36 1.64
N HIS A 79 4.87 -3.48 0.76
CA HIS A 79 5.08 -2.54 -0.33
C HIS A 79 4.45 -3.09 -1.62
N VAL A 80 3.99 -2.22 -2.51
CA VAL A 80 3.41 -2.63 -3.81
C VAL A 80 4.41 -3.54 -4.56
N GLY A 81 5.71 -3.26 -4.46
CA GLY A 81 6.75 -4.06 -5.10
C GLY A 81 7.01 -5.40 -4.45
N GLN A 82 6.69 -5.57 -3.17
CA GLN A 82 6.71 -6.87 -2.54
C GLN A 82 5.58 -7.76 -3.09
N ILE A 83 4.40 -7.20 -3.35
CA ILE A 83 3.28 -7.94 -3.94
C ILE A 83 3.65 -8.37 -5.38
N ALA A 84 4.19 -7.46 -6.18
CA ALA A 84 4.64 -7.77 -7.54
C ALA A 84 5.75 -8.85 -7.57
N SER A 85 6.73 -8.76 -6.65
CA SER A 85 7.79 -9.77 -6.52
C SER A 85 7.22 -11.15 -6.18
N VAL A 86 6.27 -11.22 -5.24
CA VAL A 86 5.62 -12.50 -4.88
C VAL A 86 4.85 -13.08 -6.07
N HIS A 87 4.16 -12.24 -6.85
CA HIS A 87 3.47 -12.70 -8.07
C HIS A 87 4.44 -13.35 -9.05
N HIS A 88 5.52 -12.64 -9.34
CA HIS A 88 6.54 -13.10 -10.27
C HIS A 88 7.18 -14.40 -9.79
N ASP A 89 7.48 -14.53 -8.50
CA ASP A 89 8.06 -15.76 -7.95
C ASP A 89 7.10 -16.97 -8.06
N LEU A 90 5.77 -16.74 -8.00
CA LEU A 90 4.76 -17.79 -8.11
C LEU A 90 4.43 -18.19 -9.55
N THR A 91 4.53 -17.26 -10.49
CA THR A 91 3.97 -17.42 -11.86
C THR A 91 5.00 -17.29 -12.98
N GLY A 92 6.12 -16.60 -12.73
CA GLY A 92 7.06 -16.14 -13.75
C GLY A 92 6.58 -14.90 -14.53
N GLU A 93 5.44 -14.31 -14.16
CA GLU A 93 4.85 -13.15 -14.84
C GLU A 93 5.02 -11.87 -14.01
N SER A 94 5.40 -10.78 -14.67
CA SER A 94 5.43 -9.46 -14.05
C SER A 94 4.02 -8.89 -13.91
N LEU A 95 3.75 -8.23 -12.78
CA LEU A 95 2.64 -7.29 -12.70
C LEU A 95 3.13 -5.94 -13.21
N ASP A 96 2.45 -5.40 -14.21
CA ASP A 96 2.77 -4.07 -14.74
C ASP A 96 2.56 -3.01 -13.66
N TRP A 97 3.54 -2.12 -13.55
CA TRP A 97 3.49 -0.89 -12.77
C TRP A 97 3.03 0.27 -13.66
N ASP A 98 1.97 0.07 -14.44
CA ASP A 98 1.50 1.12 -15.35
C ASP A 98 0.67 2.13 -14.56
N TRP A 99 1.33 3.21 -14.11
CA TRP A 99 0.75 4.52 -14.27
C TRP A 99 0.68 4.77 -15.78
N GLU A 100 -0.52 4.95 -16.34
CA GLU A 100 -0.64 5.36 -17.74
C GLU A 100 0.23 6.61 -17.98
N ASP A 101 1.11 6.50 -18.99
CA ASP A 101 2.03 7.54 -19.53
C ASP A 101 1.41 8.96 -19.61
#